data_AF-A0A7X3WLG2-F1
#
_entry.id   AF-A0A7X3WLG2-F1
#
_cell.length_a   1.000
_cell.length_b   1.000
_cell.length_c   1.000
_cell.angle_alpha   90.00
_cell.angle_beta   90.00
_cell.angle_gamma   90.00
#
_symmetry.space_group_name_H-M   'P 1'
#
loop_
_entity.id
_entity.type
_entity.pdbx_description
1 polymer ?
#
loop_
_entity_poly.entity_id
_entity_poly.type
_entity_poly.pdbx_seq_one_letter_code
_entity_poly.pdbx_strand_id
1 'polypeptide(L)'
;MNRTGSSVLALVLFAGLSGPAPGGSINTAQILARTTAAAPSCMQWMPIGTCFWLRCTWRGCRVRSSLKIGHYNPDLVVAAYNELGGNPWREIRATLGMAQKAAVRGLLGSLLSVAPGSAGNRAEGSPRSHTNLMFREADAIGHPLTQLPVPGLMCGSQARPFVPYFQSGIDALAWRSALPEMLYPASLLPGLREVGEGALQTWGSVYPRTGWVTQSDEPKAAAVIAQRTGDIVTRRLQPHIYVALAGSSASGQRMWPPGALIEGDGRSGQWQRLLPEPESGCDVFGDDDRGDAASWGGGLVDAGGDYAWALWRPYQCCRRRGQWFLFNVDWMAYPP
;
A
#
# COMPACT_ATOMS: atom_id res chain seq x y z
N MET A 1 -36.95 32.50 31.95
CA MET A 1 -36.35 32.64 30.61
C MET A 1 -35.58 31.36 30.30
N ASN A 2 -36.26 30.38 29.70
CA ASN A 2 -35.67 29.11 29.28
C ASN A 2 -35.24 29.25 27.81
N ARG A 3 -33.97 29.00 27.50
CA ARG A 3 -33.48 28.82 26.13
C ARG A 3 -33.08 27.37 25.93
N THR A 4 -33.98 26.61 25.33
CA THR A 4 -33.74 25.31 24.71
C THR A 4 -33.02 25.54 23.37
N GLY A 5 -31.77 25.06 23.25
CA GLY A 5 -31.05 25.00 21.99
C GLY A 5 -31.26 23.65 21.31
N SER A 6 -32.12 23.60 20.30
CA SER A 6 -32.28 22.43 19.43
C SER A 6 -31.07 22.31 18.50
N SER A 7 -30.29 21.23 18.66
CA SER A 7 -29.28 20.83 17.68
C SER A 7 -29.99 20.05 16.56
N VAL A 8 -30.07 20.63 15.37
CA VAL A 8 -30.55 19.95 14.17
C VAL A 8 -29.39 19.15 13.58
N LEU A 9 -29.51 17.83 13.67
CA LEU A 9 -28.59 16.87 13.07
C LEU A 9 -28.87 16.81 11.55
N ALA A 10 -27.97 17.36 10.73
CA ALA A 10 -28.06 17.25 9.28
C ALA A 10 -27.52 15.88 8.83
N LEU A 11 -28.43 14.96 8.48
CA LEU A 11 -28.11 13.67 7.88
C LEU A 11 -27.88 13.88 6.38
N VAL A 12 -26.62 13.91 5.94
CA VAL A 12 -26.29 13.95 4.50
C VAL A 12 -26.36 12.53 3.95
N LEU A 13 -27.44 12.22 3.24
CA LEU A 13 -27.55 11.01 2.41
C LEU A 13 -26.60 11.16 1.20
N PHE A 14 -25.49 10.44 1.23
CA PHE A 14 -24.68 10.20 0.03
C PHE A 14 -25.33 9.09 -0.81
N ALA A 15 -26.22 9.46 -1.73
CA ALA A 15 -26.60 8.60 -2.83
C ALA A 15 -25.48 8.64 -3.88
N GLY A 16 -24.52 7.71 -3.78
CA GLY A 16 -23.43 7.56 -4.73
C GLY A 16 -23.92 6.90 -6.02
N LEU A 17 -23.99 7.68 -7.11
CA LEU A 17 -24.04 7.15 -8.47
C LEU A 17 -22.75 6.38 -8.75
N SER A 18 -22.81 5.07 -8.57
CA SER A 18 -21.71 4.13 -8.84
C SER A 18 -21.67 3.82 -10.33
N GLY A 19 -21.28 4.79 -11.15
CA GLY A 19 -20.97 4.54 -12.56
C GLY A 19 -19.58 3.91 -12.70
N PRO A 20 -19.36 2.99 -13.67
CA PRO A 20 -18.01 2.55 -14.00
C PRO A 20 -17.17 3.77 -14.37
N ALA A 21 -16.00 3.91 -13.74
CA ALA A 21 -15.02 4.89 -14.18
C ALA A 21 -14.64 4.53 -15.63
N PRO A 22 -14.57 5.48 -16.56
CA PRO A 22 -13.81 5.24 -17.78
C PRO A 22 -12.39 4.81 -17.38
N GLY A 23 -11.82 3.85 -18.11
CA GLY A 23 -10.47 3.32 -17.85
C GLY A 23 -9.45 4.42 -17.56
N GLY A 24 -8.50 4.12 -16.68
CA GLY A 24 -7.36 4.99 -16.39
C GLY A 24 -7.55 6.08 -15.32
N SER A 25 -8.61 6.09 -14.51
CA SER A 25 -8.62 6.97 -13.31
C SER A 25 -9.60 6.54 -12.22
N ILE A 26 -9.31 6.94 -10.98
CA ILE A 26 -10.13 6.69 -9.80
C ILE A 26 -10.23 7.95 -8.94
N ASN A 27 -11.36 8.12 -8.24
CA ASN A 27 -11.53 9.18 -7.25
C ASN A 27 -11.62 8.62 -5.82
N THR A 28 -11.59 9.50 -4.82
CA THR A 28 -11.63 9.11 -3.41
C THR A 28 -12.89 8.31 -3.08
N ALA A 29 -14.06 8.71 -3.60
CA ALA A 29 -15.31 8.03 -3.33
C ALA A 29 -15.31 6.59 -3.88
N GLN A 30 -14.71 6.36 -5.05
CA GLN A 30 -14.55 5.04 -5.64
C GLN A 30 -13.54 4.19 -4.87
N ILE A 31 -12.44 4.76 -4.39
CA ILE A 31 -11.50 4.06 -3.49
C ILE A 31 -12.25 3.60 -2.24
N LEU A 32 -12.96 4.51 -1.56
CA LEU A 32 -13.75 4.20 -0.38
C LEU A 32 -14.78 3.08 -0.66
N ALA A 33 -15.52 3.17 -1.76
CA ALA A 33 -16.53 2.19 -2.13
C ALA A 33 -15.93 0.81 -2.43
N ARG A 34 -14.87 0.74 -3.24
CA ARG A 34 -14.19 -0.50 -3.64
C ARG A 34 -13.54 -1.18 -2.43
N THR A 35 -12.84 -0.42 -1.59
CA THR A 35 -12.20 -0.97 -0.38
C THR A 35 -13.24 -1.43 0.64
N THR A 36 -14.35 -0.71 0.80
CA THR A 36 -15.45 -1.14 1.69
C THR A 36 -16.11 -2.43 1.18
N ALA A 37 -16.28 -2.56 -0.14
CA ALA A 37 -16.83 -3.77 -0.75
C ALA A 37 -15.92 -5.00 -0.55
N ALA A 38 -14.60 -4.83 -0.53
CA ALA A 38 -13.64 -5.90 -0.27
C ALA A 38 -13.34 -6.12 1.23
N ALA A 39 -13.84 -5.27 2.12
CA ALA A 39 -13.57 -5.42 3.56
C ALA A 39 -13.95 -6.81 4.13
N PRO A 40 -15.05 -7.47 3.72
CA PRO A 40 -15.39 -8.80 4.22
C PRO A 40 -14.35 -9.90 3.93
N SER A 41 -13.64 -9.82 2.80
CA SER A 41 -12.61 -10.79 2.40
C SER A 41 -11.22 -10.38 2.88
N CYS A 42 -10.91 -9.09 2.83
CA CYS A 42 -9.58 -8.55 3.09
C CYS A 42 -9.29 -8.28 4.57
N MET A 43 -10.28 -7.85 5.35
CA MET A 43 -10.04 -7.39 6.73
C MET A 43 -9.68 -8.53 7.68
N GLN A 44 -10.20 -9.75 7.46
CA GLN A 44 -9.93 -10.95 8.25
C GLN A 44 -9.90 -10.69 9.77
N TRP A 45 -10.99 -10.13 10.29
CA TRP A 45 -11.06 -9.77 11.71
C TRP A 45 -11.15 -11.01 12.60
N MET A 46 -10.28 -11.09 13.61
CA MET A 46 -10.17 -12.27 14.49
C MET A 46 -9.91 -11.88 15.96
N PRO A 47 -10.56 -12.54 16.93
CA PRO A 47 -10.19 -12.47 18.34
C PRO A 47 -8.99 -13.40 18.62
N ILE A 48 -7.80 -12.85 18.82
CA ILE A 48 -6.55 -13.65 18.85
C ILE A 48 -6.01 -13.94 20.26
N GLY A 49 -6.48 -13.21 21.29
CA GLY A 49 -5.95 -13.38 22.64
C GLY A 49 -6.54 -12.44 23.69
N THR A 50 -5.85 -12.31 24.82
CA THR A 50 -6.21 -11.39 25.92
C THR A 50 -4.99 -10.61 26.41
N CYS A 51 -5.19 -9.31 26.62
CA CYS A 51 -4.24 -8.41 27.26
C CYS A 51 -4.56 -8.19 28.73
N PHE A 52 -3.54 -8.13 29.58
CA PHE A 52 -3.66 -7.85 31.01
C PHE A 52 -3.06 -6.49 31.34
N TRP A 53 -3.81 -5.71 32.12
CA TRP A 53 -3.48 -4.33 32.48
C TRP A 53 -3.60 -4.14 33.98
N LEU A 54 -2.71 -3.36 34.57
CA LEU A 54 -2.82 -2.95 35.96
C LEU A 54 -3.54 -1.61 36.04
N ARG A 55 -4.68 -1.60 36.73
CA ARG A 55 -5.42 -0.37 37.04
C ARG A 55 -5.34 -0.06 38.53
N CYS A 56 -4.59 0.96 38.89
CA CYS A 56 -4.51 1.45 40.27
C CYS A 56 -5.40 2.67 40.48
N THR A 57 -6.08 2.68 41.63
CA THR A 57 -6.78 3.84 42.19
C THR A 57 -6.28 4.04 43.62
N TRP A 58 -6.74 5.11 44.27
CA TRP A 58 -6.41 5.37 45.68
C TRP A 58 -6.85 4.27 46.66
N ARG A 59 -7.76 3.38 46.26
CA ARG A 59 -8.24 2.22 47.06
C ARG A 59 -7.47 0.93 46.80
N GLY A 60 -6.45 0.96 45.94
CA GLY A 60 -5.65 -0.21 45.57
C GLY A 60 -5.62 -0.50 44.07
N CYS A 61 -4.95 -1.59 43.72
CA CYS A 61 -4.67 -1.99 42.35
C CYS A 61 -5.47 -3.23 41.95
N ARG A 62 -6.04 -3.24 40.73
CA ARG A 62 -6.76 -4.39 40.17
C ARG A 62 -6.26 -4.68 38.77
N VAL A 63 -6.05 -5.96 38.48
CA VAL A 63 -5.78 -6.43 37.11
C VAL A 63 -7.08 -6.35 36.31
N ARG A 64 -6.99 -5.80 35.09
CA ARG A 64 -8.07 -5.69 34.12
C ARG A 64 -7.66 -6.37 32.84
N SER A 65 -8.55 -7.15 32.25
CA SER A 65 -8.33 -7.78 30.94
C SER A 65 -9.02 -7.01 29.82
N SER A 66 -8.49 -7.13 28.60
CA SER A 66 -9.16 -6.76 27.37
C SER A 66 -8.88 -7.78 26.27
N LEU A 67 -9.84 -7.94 25.36
CA LEU A 67 -9.68 -8.76 24.17
C LEU A 67 -8.55 -8.18 23.31
N LYS A 68 -7.65 -9.06 22.86
CA LYS A 68 -6.66 -8.79 21.82
C LYS A 68 -7.25 -9.27 20.49
N ILE A 69 -7.25 -8.39 19.51
CA ILE A 69 -7.79 -8.62 18.18
C ILE A 69 -6.68 -8.52 17.14
N GLY A 70 -6.82 -9.26 16.06
CA GLY A 70 -6.01 -9.15 14.85
C GLY A 70 -6.92 -8.87 13.66
N HIS A 71 -6.53 -7.94 12.79
CA HIS A 71 -7.18 -7.74 11.49
C HIS A 71 -6.25 -6.99 10.54
N TYR A 72 -6.55 -7.05 9.25
CA TYR A 72 -5.87 -6.29 8.23
C TYR A 72 -6.51 -4.90 8.08
N ASN A 73 -5.67 -3.88 7.96
CA ASN A 73 -6.06 -2.50 7.70
C ASN A 73 -5.62 -2.09 6.29
N PRO A 74 -6.45 -1.35 5.54
CA PRO A 74 -5.99 -0.73 4.29
C PRO A 74 -5.14 0.48 4.66
N ASP A 75 -3.82 0.32 4.61
CA ASP A 75 -2.87 1.35 5.04
C ASP A 75 -2.60 2.36 3.93
N LEU A 76 -2.37 1.88 2.71
CA LEU A 76 -1.93 2.70 1.59
C LEU A 76 -2.76 2.42 0.35
N VAL A 77 -2.93 3.44 -0.49
CA VAL A 77 -3.21 3.31 -1.91
C VAL A 77 -1.88 3.49 -2.64
N VAL A 78 -1.45 2.45 -3.34
CA VAL A 78 -0.24 2.47 -4.15
C VAL A 78 -0.63 2.50 -5.61
N ALA A 79 -0.16 3.51 -6.34
CA ALA A 79 -0.42 3.67 -7.76
C ALA A 79 0.87 3.46 -8.55
N ALA A 80 0.75 2.81 -9.71
CA ALA A 80 1.83 2.67 -10.68
C ALA A 80 1.32 3.12 -12.07
N TYR A 81 2.00 4.09 -12.67
CA TYR A 81 1.52 4.80 -13.85
C TYR A 81 2.65 5.25 -14.77
N ASN A 82 2.33 5.58 -16.01
CA ASN A 82 3.35 5.83 -17.05
C ASN A 82 3.89 7.27 -17.04
N GLU A 83 3.01 8.27 -16.88
CA GLU A 83 3.39 9.67 -17.04
C GLU A 83 3.71 10.36 -15.71
N LEU A 84 4.81 11.11 -15.64
CA LEU A 84 5.17 11.87 -14.45
C LEU A 84 4.08 12.86 -14.04
N GLY A 85 3.62 12.77 -12.79
CA GLY A 85 2.49 13.57 -12.29
C GLY A 85 1.14 13.11 -12.82
N GLY A 86 1.07 11.94 -13.45
CA GLY A 86 -0.12 11.31 -14.02
C GLY A 86 -0.84 10.35 -13.08
N ASN A 87 -0.68 10.47 -11.76
CA ASN A 87 -1.28 9.54 -10.79
C ASN A 87 -2.78 9.26 -11.06
N PRO A 88 -3.24 8.01 -11.21
CA PRO A 88 -4.63 7.69 -11.51
C PRO A 88 -5.66 8.19 -10.49
N TRP A 89 -5.23 8.44 -9.25
CA TRP A 89 -6.07 9.06 -8.24
C TRP A 89 -6.18 10.57 -8.50
N ARG A 90 -7.34 11.00 -9.01
CA ARG A 90 -7.57 12.36 -9.54
C ARG A 90 -7.23 13.47 -8.56
N GLU A 91 -7.62 13.34 -7.30
CA GLU A 91 -7.37 14.34 -6.26
C GLU A 91 -5.88 14.46 -5.92
N ILE A 92 -5.16 13.34 -5.91
CA ILE A 92 -3.71 13.32 -5.71
C ILE A 92 -2.99 13.87 -6.94
N ARG A 93 -3.43 13.52 -8.15
CA ARG A 93 -2.93 14.07 -9.42
C ARG A 93 -2.99 15.60 -9.42
N ALA A 94 -4.14 16.14 -9.05
CA ALA A 94 -4.39 17.59 -9.03
C ALA A 94 -3.54 18.33 -7.99
N THR A 95 -3.24 17.70 -6.86
CA THR A 95 -2.54 18.35 -5.74
C THR A 95 -1.02 18.16 -5.79
N LEU A 96 -0.55 16.96 -6.12
CA LEU A 96 0.87 16.61 -6.05
C LEU A 96 1.54 16.52 -7.43
N GLY A 97 0.78 16.37 -8.52
CA GLY A 97 1.35 16.16 -9.85
C GLY A 97 2.23 17.31 -10.35
N MET A 98 1.87 18.56 -10.03
CA MET A 98 2.70 19.73 -10.36
C MET A 98 4.02 19.74 -9.58
N ALA A 99 3.98 19.39 -8.29
CA ALA A 99 5.17 19.34 -7.44
C ALA A 99 6.17 18.29 -7.94
N GLN A 100 5.69 17.13 -8.36
CA GLN A 100 6.52 16.08 -8.97
C GLN A 100 7.18 16.56 -10.27
N LYS A 101 6.41 17.19 -11.18
CA LYS A 101 6.95 17.74 -12.43
C LYS A 101 8.02 18.81 -12.16
N ALA A 102 7.81 19.67 -11.17
CA ALA A 102 8.78 20.70 -10.78
C ALA A 102 10.06 20.08 -10.17
N ALA A 103 9.93 19.09 -9.28
CA ALA A 103 11.06 18.41 -8.64
C ALA A 103 11.98 17.75 -9.69
N VAL A 104 11.40 17.01 -10.63
CA VAL A 104 12.13 16.36 -11.72
C VAL A 104 12.81 17.38 -12.62
N ARG A 105 12.12 18.46 -13.03
CA ARG A 105 12.74 19.51 -13.88
C ARG A 105 13.92 20.19 -13.19
N GLY A 106 13.80 20.50 -11.91
CA GLY A 106 14.88 21.13 -11.15
C GLY A 106 16.09 20.21 -10.98
N LEU A 107 15.85 18.93 -10.70
CA LEU A 107 16.91 17.95 -10.45
C LEU A 107 17.58 17.46 -11.75
N LEU A 108 16.80 16.99 -12.74
CA LEU A 108 17.37 16.54 -14.01
C LEU A 108 17.94 17.71 -14.81
N GLY A 109 17.28 18.87 -14.83
CA GLY A 109 17.81 20.05 -15.51
C GLY A 109 19.17 20.55 -14.98
N SER A 110 19.55 20.19 -13.74
CA SER A 110 20.82 20.60 -13.12
C SER A 110 21.88 19.51 -13.02
N LEU A 111 21.52 18.22 -12.96
CA LEU A 111 22.46 17.12 -12.69
C LEU A 111 22.65 16.13 -13.84
N LEU A 112 21.67 15.95 -14.73
CA LEU A 112 21.71 14.91 -15.76
C LEU A 112 21.07 15.44 -17.03
N SER A 113 21.82 15.53 -18.15
CA SER A 113 21.31 15.91 -19.48
C SER A 113 20.36 14.86 -20.10
N VAL A 114 19.53 14.22 -19.28
CA VAL A 114 18.53 13.23 -19.64
C VAL A 114 17.19 13.96 -19.72
N ALA A 115 16.50 13.82 -20.85
CA ALA A 115 15.20 14.45 -21.05
C ALA A 115 14.23 14.07 -19.90
N PRO A 116 13.50 15.04 -19.29
CA PRO A 116 12.56 14.79 -18.20
C PRO A 116 11.25 14.16 -18.71
N GLY A 117 11.36 13.19 -19.62
CA GLY A 117 10.24 12.47 -20.21
C GLY A 117 10.01 11.16 -19.47
N SER A 118 8.89 11.07 -18.75
CA SER A 118 8.26 9.80 -18.44
C SER A 118 7.29 9.52 -19.58
N ALA A 119 7.85 9.01 -20.67
CA ALA A 119 7.07 8.31 -21.69
C ALA A 119 7.29 6.84 -21.39
N GLY A 120 6.25 6.01 -21.43
CA GLY A 120 6.31 4.56 -21.20
C GLY A 120 7.23 3.87 -22.21
N ASN A 121 8.55 4.06 -22.05
CA ASN A 121 9.60 3.59 -22.91
C ASN A 121 9.65 2.08 -22.74
N ARG A 122 8.82 1.39 -23.52
CA ARG A 122 8.97 -0.02 -23.81
C ARG A 122 10.19 -0.12 -24.72
N ALA A 123 11.34 -0.47 -24.16
CA ALA A 123 12.43 -0.95 -24.99
C ALA A 123 12.12 -2.43 -25.28
N GLU A 124 11.71 -2.70 -26.51
CA GLU A 124 11.43 -4.05 -26.97
C GLU A 124 12.74 -4.85 -26.96
N GLY A 125 12.68 -6.05 -26.36
CA GLY A 125 13.80 -6.97 -26.36
C GLY A 125 14.15 -7.50 -27.75
N SER A 126 15.10 -8.42 -27.85
CA SER A 126 15.38 -9.12 -29.11
C SER A 126 14.09 -9.78 -29.65
N PRO A 127 13.82 -9.82 -30.96
CA PRO A 127 12.60 -10.42 -31.53
C PRO A 127 12.37 -11.91 -31.20
N ARG A 128 13.32 -12.58 -30.53
CA ARG A 128 13.20 -13.94 -30.01
C ARG A 128 12.79 -14.02 -28.53
N SER A 129 12.71 -12.90 -27.84
CA SER A 129 12.34 -12.79 -26.42
C SER A 129 11.27 -11.71 -26.28
N HIS A 130 10.03 -12.11 -26.02
CA HIS A 130 8.89 -11.20 -25.86
C HIS A 130 8.91 -10.40 -24.55
N THR A 131 10.08 -10.14 -23.97
CA THR A 131 10.22 -9.36 -22.74
C THR A 131 10.47 -7.89 -23.07
N ASN A 132 9.68 -7.00 -22.48
CA ASN A 132 9.86 -5.56 -22.62
C ASN A 132 10.47 -5.00 -21.34
N LEU A 133 11.43 -4.08 -21.49
CA LEU A 133 11.83 -3.23 -20.38
C LEU A 133 10.82 -2.09 -20.27
N MET A 134 10.10 -2.02 -19.15
CA MET A 134 9.06 -1.03 -18.88
C MET A 134 9.49 -0.10 -17.74
N PHE A 135 9.25 1.20 -17.90
CA PHE A 135 9.39 2.19 -16.84
C PHE A 135 8.03 2.65 -16.32
N ARG A 136 7.90 2.79 -14.99
CA ARG A 136 6.72 3.35 -14.34
C ARG A 136 7.09 4.30 -13.21
N GLU A 137 6.28 5.34 -13.07
CA GLU A 137 6.19 6.12 -11.85
C GLU A 137 5.36 5.37 -10.83
N ALA A 138 5.62 5.63 -9.56
CA ALA A 138 4.86 5.10 -8.45
C ALA A 138 4.68 6.11 -7.33
N ASP A 139 3.51 6.06 -6.69
CA ASP A 139 3.19 6.83 -5.49
C ASP A 139 2.55 5.93 -4.44
N ALA A 140 2.92 6.12 -3.17
CA ALA A 140 2.25 5.51 -2.03
C ALA A 140 1.60 6.60 -1.18
N ILE A 141 0.27 6.58 -1.10
CA ILE A 141 -0.51 7.58 -0.37
C ILE A 141 -1.32 6.88 0.72
N GLY A 142 -1.41 7.48 1.91
CA GLY A 142 -2.23 6.99 3.00
C GLY A 142 -3.68 6.80 2.59
N HIS A 143 -4.22 5.60 2.83
CA HIS A 143 -5.53 5.22 2.37
C HIS A 143 -6.64 6.03 3.07
N PRO A 144 -7.70 6.47 2.37
CA PRO A 144 -8.73 7.34 2.98
C PRO A 144 -9.56 6.61 4.07
N LEU A 145 -9.68 5.28 4.00
CA LEU A 145 -10.26 4.43 5.04
C LEU A 145 -9.30 4.08 6.19
N THR A 146 -8.08 4.62 6.29
CA THR A 146 -7.27 4.39 7.51
C THR A 146 -8.08 4.89 8.72
N GLN A 147 -8.70 3.96 9.45
CA GLN A 147 -9.78 4.27 10.36
C GLN A 147 -9.25 5.02 11.58
N LEU A 148 -10.09 5.86 12.17
CA LEU A 148 -9.89 6.21 13.57
C LEU A 148 -10.06 4.93 14.41
N PRO A 149 -9.09 4.58 15.26
CA PRO A 149 -9.13 3.36 16.04
C PRO A 149 -10.40 3.32 16.88
N VAL A 150 -11.15 2.22 16.81
CA VAL A 150 -12.31 1.97 17.68
C VAL A 150 -11.84 1.08 18.83
N PRO A 151 -11.65 1.60 20.07
CA PRO A 151 -11.10 0.85 21.19
C PRO A 151 -11.82 -0.47 21.47
N GLY A 152 -11.15 -1.57 21.14
CA GLY A 152 -11.62 -2.94 21.38
C GLY A 152 -12.35 -3.58 20.19
N LEU A 153 -12.47 -2.86 19.06
CA LEU A 153 -13.04 -3.38 17.83
C LEU A 153 -12.10 -3.24 16.63
N MET A 154 -11.37 -2.13 16.52
CA MET A 154 -10.44 -1.87 15.41
C MET A 154 -9.14 -1.25 15.90
N CYS A 155 -8.03 -1.75 15.37
CA CYS A 155 -6.69 -1.23 15.51
C CYS A 155 -6.51 0.00 14.63
N GLY A 156 -5.81 1.00 15.15
CA GLY A 156 -5.36 2.12 14.32
C GLY A 156 -4.39 1.65 13.23
N SER A 157 -4.20 2.45 12.21
CA SER A 157 -3.16 2.24 11.19
C SER A 157 -1.91 3.07 11.53
N GLN A 158 -0.74 2.65 11.05
CA GLN A 158 0.47 3.49 11.00
C GLN A 158 0.39 4.56 9.90
N ALA A 159 -0.46 4.33 8.90
CA ALA A 159 -0.73 5.27 7.84
C ALA A 159 -1.76 6.32 8.28
N ARG A 160 -1.57 7.55 7.82
CA ARG A 160 -2.53 8.65 7.99
C ARG A 160 -3.21 8.94 6.66
N PRO A 161 -4.52 9.24 6.64
CA PRO A 161 -5.24 9.48 5.39
C PRO A 161 -4.57 10.58 4.56
N PHE A 162 -4.44 10.35 3.25
CA PHE A 162 -3.91 11.32 2.26
C PHE A 162 -2.46 11.78 2.45
N VAL A 163 -1.71 11.21 3.39
CA VAL A 163 -0.29 11.53 3.54
C VAL A 163 0.52 10.84 2.44
N PRO A 164 1.35 11.56 1.66
CA PRO A 164 2.24 10.94 0.68
C PRO A 164 3.44 10.32 1.40
N TYR A 165 3.51 8.99 1.41
CA TYR A 165 4.62 8.24 2.00
C TYR A 165 5.76 8.04 0.99
N PHE A 166 5.44 7.93 -0.30
CA PHE A 166 6.45 7.83 -1.35
C PHE A 166 5.94 8.48 -2.63
N GLN A 167 6.84 9.15 -3.34
CA GLN A 167 6.59 9.72 -4.65
C GLN A 167 7.84 9.60 -5.53
N SER A 168 7.78 8.72 -6.52
CA SER A 168 8.84 8.48 -7.52
C SER A 168 9.38 9.74 -8.20
N GLY A 169 8.53 10.74 -8.45
CA GLY A 169 8.95 12.04 -9.01
C GLY A 169 9.82 12.88 -8.08
N ILE A 170 9.64 12.76 -6.76
CA ILE A 170 10.50 13.45 -5.77
C ILE A 170 11.78 12.65 -5.56
N ASP A 171 11.67 11.32 -5.54
CA ASP A 171 12.77 10.37 -5.44
C ASP A 171 13.44 10.07 -6.81
N ALA A 172 13.40 11.03 -7.74
CA ALA A 172 13.67 10.75 -9.15
C ALA A 172 15.07 10.18 -9.42
N LEU A 173 16.08 10.57 -8.62
CA LEU A 173 17.44 10.08 -8.78
C LEU A 173 17.55 8.59 -8.45
N ALA A 174 17.16 8.18 -7.23
CA ALA A 174 17.23 6.78 -6.81
C ALA A 174 16.28 5.92 -7.65
N TRP A 175 15.06 6.41 -7.89
CA TRP A 175 14.02 5.69 -8.65
C TRP A 175 14.41 5.39 -10.10
N ARG A 176 15.20 6.25 -10.75
CA ARG A 176 15.59 6.10 -12.17
C ARG A 176 16.98 5.51 -12.37
N SER A 177 17.91 5.73 -11.44
CA SER A 177 19.33 5.35 -11.63
C SER A 177 19.69 3.99 -11.02
N ALA A 178 18.82 3.40 -10.21
CA ALA A 178 19.10 2.18 -9.43
C ALA A 178 20.27 2.32 -8.46
N LEU A 179 20.82 3.52 -8.24
CA LEU A 179 21.87 3.76 -7.27
C LEU A 179 21.27 4.22 -5.93
N PRO A 180 21.75 3.69 -4.79
CA PRO A 180 22.77 2.64 -4.61
C PRO A 180 22.19 1.21 -4.64
N GLU A 181 20.89 1.06 -4.92
CA GLU A 181 20.14 -0.20 -4.85
C GLU A 181 20.77 -1.37 -5.64
N MET A 182 21.45 -1.10 -6.75
CA MET A 182 22.12 -2.11 -7.58
C MET A 182 23.22 -2.88 -6.83
N LEU A 183 23.71 -2.34 -5.71
CA LEU A 183 24.74 -2.96 -4.88
C LEU A 183 24.18 -3.98 -3.89
N TYR A 184 22.86 -4.05 -3.71
CA TYR A 184 22.26 -5.10 -2.88
C TYR A 184 22.46 -6.48 -3.54
N PRO A 185 22.76 -7.55 -2.77
CA PRO A 185 22.92 -8.89 -3.32
C PRO A 185 21.71 -9.36 -4.15
N ALA A 186 20.50 -8.98 -3.75
CA ALA A 186 19.27 -9.30 -4.47
C ALA A 186 19.15 -8.61 -5.85
N SER A 187 19.93 -7.55 -6.12
CA SER A 187 20.01 -6.92 -7.44
C SER A 187 20.93 -7.69 -8.41
N LEU A 188 21.82 -8.55 -7.87
CA LEU A 188 22.86 -9.22 -8.64
C LEU A 188 22.61 -10.72 -8.81
N LEU A 189 21.87 -11.32 -7.88
CA LEU A 189 21.61 -12.75 -7.83
C LEU A 189 20.13 -13.01 -8.18
N PRO A 190 19.85 -13.54 -9.39
CA PRO A 190 18.50 -13.92 -9.78
C PRO A 190 17.87 -14.91 -8.79
N GLY A 191 16.58 -14.78 -8.54
CA GLY A 191 15.87 -15.68 -7.62
C GLY A 191 15.87 -15.24 -6.17
N LEU A 192 16.62 -14.20 -5.82
CA LEU A 192 16.50 -13.55 -4.52
C LEU A 192 15.47 -12.43 -4.60
N ARG A 193 14.54 -12.41 -3.63
CA ARG A 193 13.57 -11.31 -3.47
C ARG A 193 12.76 -11.08 -4.76
N GLU A 194 12.17 -12.15 -5.27
CA GLU A 194 11.38 -12.16 -6.51
C GLU A 194 9.89 -12.05 -6.20
N VAL A 195 9.15 -11.31 -7.01
CA VAL A 195 7.68 -11.33 -6.97
C VAL A 195 7.21 -12.58 -7.72
N GLY A 196 7.18 -13.71 -7.00
CA GLY A 196 6.84 -15.04 -7.50
C GLY A 196 7.66 -16.13 -6.81
N GLU A 197 7.55 -17.36 -7.30
CA GLU A 197 8.24 -18.55 -6.83
C GLU A 197 9.64 -18.71 -7.50
N GLY A 198 10.59 -17.93 -6.97
CA GLY A 198 12.01 -18.07 -7.30
C GLY A 198 12.40 -17.59 -8.70
N ALA A 199 13.58 -18.01 -9.18
CA ALA A 199 14.15 -17.49 -10.44
C ALA A 199 13.40 -17.95 -11.70
N LEU A 200 12.75 -19.12 -11.63
CA LEU A 200 12.08 -19.71 -12.77
C LEU A 200 10.63 -19.22 -12.90
N GLN A 201 9.99 -18.78 -11.82
CA GLN A 201 8.64 -18.24 -11.79
C GLN A 201 8.68 -16.89 -11.08
N THR A 202 8.86 -15.81 -11.84
CA THR A 202 8.90 -14.46 -11.28
C THR A 202 8.24 -13.49 -12.25
N TRP A 203 7.48 -12.56 -11.69
CA TRP A 203 6.95 -11.40 -12.41
C TRP A 203 8.02 -10.29 -12.51
N GLY A 204 9.02 -10.33 -11.63
CA GLY A 204 10.16 -9.42 -11.58
C GLY A 204 10.77 -9.34 -10.18
N SER A 205 12.04 -8.93 -10.11
CA SER A 205 12.76 -8.80 -8.85
C SER A 205 12.31 -7.55 -8.07
N VAL A 206 12.33 -7.63 -6.73
CA VAL A 206 12.11 -6.43 -5.89
C VAL A 206 13.31 -5.50 -5.99
N TYR A 207 14.53 -6.04 -6.04
CA TYR A 207 15.77 -5.24 -6.11
C TYR A 207 16.35 -5.24 -7.54
N PRO A 208 16.88 -4.10 -8.01
CA PRO A 208 16.86 -2.78 -7.38
C PRO A 208 15.46 -2.15 -7.41
N ARG A 209 15.05 -1.47 -6.33
CA ARG A 209 13.70 -0.87 -6.21
C ARG A 209 13.62 0.42 -7.00
N THR A 210 13.46 0.25 -8.30
CA THR A 210 13.38 1.32 -9.30
C THR A 210 12.08 1.26 -10.06
N GLY A 211 11.84 2.28 -10.89
CA GLY A 211 10.74 2.30 -11.85
C GLY A 211 10.89 1.31 -13.02
N TRP A 212 12.06 0.67 -13.18
CA TRP A 212 12.37 -0.20 -14.32
C TRP A 212 12.12 -1.68 -14.02
N VAL A 213 11.32 -2.34 -14.85
CA VAL A 213 11.06 -3.77 -14.72
C VAL A 213 11.04 -4.44 -16.10
N THR A 214 11.66 -5.61 -16.20
CA THR A 214 11.62 -6.41 -17.42
C THR A 214 10.48 -7.40 -17.33
N GLN A 215 9.43 -7.18 -18.10
CA GLN A 215 8.21 -7.99 -18.07
C GLN A 215 7.47 -7.86 -19.41
N SER A 216 6.83 -8.93 -19.86
CA SER A 216 5.99 -8.92 -21.07
C SER A 216 4.60 -8.37 -20.79
N ASP A 217 4.04 -8.69 -19.62
CA ASP A 217 2.68 -8.35 -19.19
C ASP A 217 2.67 -7.04 -18.38
N GLU A 218 1.96 -6.04 -18.90
CA GLU A 218 1.94 -4.70 -18.33
C GLU A 218 1.36 -4.61 -16.90
N PRO A 219 0.20 -5.22 -16.61
CA PRO A 219 -0.30 -5.40 -15.24
C PRO A 219 0.72 -6.00 -14.26
N LYS A 220 1.44 -7.05 -14.65
CA LYS A 220 2.45 -7.69 -13.80
C LYS A 220 3.61 -6.73 -13.53
N ALA A 221 4.06 -6.01 -14.56
CA ALA A 221 5.08 -4.97 -14.42
C ALA A 221 4.64 -3.91 -13.40
N ALA A 222 3.39 -3.44 -13.50
CA ALA A 222 2.84 -2.45 -12.58
C ALA A 222 2.70 -2.98 -11.14
N ALA A 223 2.32 -4.25 -10.96
CA ALA A 223 2.25 -4.91 -9.66
C ALA A 223 3.63 -5.04 -8.98
N VAL A 224 4.67 -5.41 -9.72
CA VAL A 224 6.06 -5.43 -9.21
C VAL A 224 6.49 -4.04 -8.73
N ILE A 225 6.16 -3.00 -9.49
CA ILE A 225 6.45 -1.61 -9.11
C ILE A 225 5.70 -1.22 -7.83
N ALA A 226 4.42 -1.58 -7.71
CA ALA A 226 3.66 -1.36 -6.47
C ALA A 226 4.27 -2.11 -5.28
N GLN A 227 4.72 -3.36 -5.47
CA GLN A 227 5.43 -4.14 -4.45
C GLN A 227 6.70 -3.44 -3.99
N ARG A 228 7.54 -2.95 -4.91
CA ARG A 228 8.77 -2.21 -4.60
C ARG A 228 8.49 -0.95 -3.79
N THR A 229 7.46 -0.20 -4.17
CA THR A 229 7.04 1.00 -3.44
C THR A 229 6.54 0.65 -2.03
N GLY A 230 5.73 -0.40 -1.87
CA GLY A 230 5.32 -0.93 -0.57
C GLY A 230 6.51 -1.39 0.28
N ASP A 231 7.52 -2.01 -0.35
CA ASP A 231 8.75 -2.48 0.27
C ASP A 231 9.58 -1.34 0.89
N ILE A 232 9.70 -0.22 0.17
CA ILE A 232 10.40 1.00 0.62
C ILE A 232 9.69 1.58 1.84
N VAL A 233 8.40 1.88 1.74
CA VAL A 233 7.67 2.62 2.78
C VAL A 233 7.46 1.81 4.06
N THR A 234 7.44 0.49 4.00
CA THR A 234 7.31 -0.38 5.18
C THR A 234 8.64 -0.64 5.90
N ARG A 235 9.76 -0.13 5.38
CA ARG A 235 11.09 -0.24 5.99
C ARG A 235 11.61 1.12 6.44
N ARG A 236 12.58 1.10 7.35
CA ARG A 236 13.29 2.31 7.79
C ARG A 236 14.67 2.37 7.13
N LEU A 237 15.21 3.59 7.00
CA LEU A 237 16.57 3.84 6.53
C LEU A 237 16.86 3.26 5.13
N GLN A 238 15.87 3.31 4.22
CA GLN A 238 16.09 2.94 2.83
C GLN A 238 16.73 4.11 2.05
N PRO A 239 17.55 3.86 1.02
CA PRO A 239 18.26 4.89 0.27
C PRO A 239 17.35 5.60 -0.75
N HIS A 240 16.21 6.08 -0.28
CA HIS A 240 15.16 6.74 -1.05
C HIS A 240 14.67 7.99 -0.30
N ILE A 241 14.01 8.92 -0.99
CA ILE A 241 13.28 10.05 -0.40
C ILE A 241 11.85 9.60 -0.12
N TYR A 242 11.56 9.30 1.15
CA TYR A 242 10.27 8.76 1.56
C TYR A 242 9.98 9.03 3.04
N VAL A 243 8.73 8.80 3.44
CA VAL A 243 8.31 8.71 4.84
C VAL A 243 8.08 7.24 5.15
N ALA A 244 8.75 6.70 6.16
CA ALA A 244 8.51 5.34 6.60
C ALA A 244 7.15 5.23 7.32
N LEU A 245 6.44 4.13 7.11
CA LEU A 245 5.30 3.73 7.93
C LEU A 245 5.80 3.47 9.36
N ALA A 246 5.64 4.49 10.17
CA ALA A 246 6.16 4.58 11.51
C ALA A 246 5.09 5.23 12.38
N GLY A 247 4.28 4.41 13.03
CA GLY A 247 3.24 4.86 13.95
C GLY A 247 3.43 4.29 15.34
N SER A 248 3.16 5.11 16.36
CA SER A 248 3.01 4.67 17.74
C SER A 248 1.56 4.24 18.01
N SER A 249 1.37 3.45 19.06
CA SER A 249 0.05 3.00 19.48
C SER A 249 -0.90 4.19 19.68
N ALA A 250 -2.04 4.16 19.00
CA ALA A 250 -3.05 5.21 19.15
C ALA A 250 -3.52 5.35 20.59
N SER A 251 -3.98 6.57 20.95
CA SER A 251 -4.42 6.88 22.31
C SER A 251 -5.54 5.92 22.75
N GLY A 252 -5.32 5.23 23.88
CA GLY A 252 -6.33 4.33 24.46
C GLY A 252 -6.28 2.88 23.97
N GLN A 253 -5.28 2.49 23.17
CA GLN A 253 -5.01 1.08 22.84
C GLN A 253 -3.52 0.76 23.01
N ARG A 254 -3.19 -0.53 23.10
CA ARG A 254 -1.85 -1.06 22.79
C ARG A 254 -1.93 -1.76 21.44
N MET A 255 -1.00 -1.43 20.56
CA MET A 255 -0.94 -1.93 19.20
C MET A 255 0.43 -2.57 18.95
N TRP A 256 0.42 -3.67 18.20
CA TRP A 256 1.58 -4.26 17.57
C TRP A 256 1.43 -4.06 16.06
N PRO A 257 2.19 -3.14 15.47
CA PRO A 257 2.13 -2.89 14.04
C PRO A 257 2.80 -4.04 13.25
N PRO A 258 2.46 -4.19 11.96
CA PRO A 258 3.10 -5.15 11.08
C PRO A 258 4.59 -4.85 10.87
N GLY A 259 5.36 -5.90 10.53
CA GLY A 259 6.78 -5.82 10.18
C GLY A 259 7.02 -5.22 8.79
N ALA A 260 8.11 -5.53 8.11
CA ALA A 260 8.32 -5.09 6.72
C ALA A 260 7.39 -5.83 5.75
N LEU A 261 7.07 -5.27 4.58
CA LEU A 261 6.36 -5.99 3.51
C LEU A 261 7.32 -6.97 2.82
N ILE A 262 6.85 -8.19 2.59
CA ILE A 262 7.57 -9.28 1.96
C ILE A 262 6.68 -9.83 0.83
N GLU A 263 7.25 -9.88 -0.37
CA GLU A 263 6.67 -10.48 -1.57
C GLU A 263 6.30 -11.95 -1.34
N GLY A 264 5.15 -12.37 -1.89
CA GLY A 264 4.61 -13.72 -1.69
C GLY A 264 4.15 -14.06 -0.26
N ASP A 265 4.39 -13.21 0.74
CA ASP A 265 3.99 -13.47 2.13
C ASP A 265 2.77 -12.62 2.54
N GLY A 266 1.59 -13.24 2.47
CA GLY A 266 0.32 -12.63 2.88
C GLY A 266 0.25 -12.25 4.36
N ARG A 267 1.13 -12.79 5.20
CA ARG A 267 1.26 -12.40 6.63
C ARG A 267 2.01 -11.09 6.80
N SER A 268 2.72 -10.64 5.77
CA SER A 268 3.33 -9.32 5.75
C SER A 268 2.35 -8.27 5.19
N GLY A 269 1.57 -8.61 4.18
CA GLY A 269 0.55 -7.74 3.59
C GLY A 269 -0.06 -8.35 2.34
N GLN A 270 -1.23 -7.84 1.95
CA GLN A 270 -1.99 -8.29 0.79
C GLN A 270 -2.43 -7.08 -0.04
N TRP A 271 -2.73 -7.31 -1.31
CA TRP A 271 -3.07 -6.29 -2.28
C TRP A 271 -4.50 -6.49 -2.77
N GLN A 272 -5.27 -5.41 -2.74
CA GLN A 272 -6.56 -5.33 -3.41
C GLN A 272 -6.40 -4.50 -4.67
N ARG A 273 -6.74 -5.05 -5.84
CA ARG A 273 -6.76 -4.24 -7.07
C ARG A 273 -7.91 -3.23 -7.03
N LEU A 274 -7.56 -1.96 -7.20
CA LEU A 274 -8.52 -0.87 -7.34
C LEU A 274 -8.73 -0.50 -8.81
N LEU A 275 -7.66 -0.51 -9.62
CA LEU A 275 -7.69 -0.23 -11.07
C LEU A 275 -6.85 -1.27 -11.85
N PRO A 276 -7.16 -1.51 -13.13
CA PRO A 276 -8.27 -0.92 -13.89
C PRO A 276 -9.63 -1.53 -13.53
N GLU A 277 -9.67 -2.84 -13.29
CA GLU A 277 -10.87 -3.54 -12.82
C GLU A 277 -10.77 -3.84 -11.32
N PRO A 278 -11.74 -3.38 -10.50
CA PRO A 278 -11.68 -3.55 -9.06
C PRO A 278 -11.92 -4.99 -8.66
N GLU A 279 -11.14 -5.45 -7.68
CA GLU A 279 -11.28 -6.77 -7.09
C GLU A 279 -11.98 -6.67 -5.73
N SER A 280 -12.82 -7.67 -5.43
CA SER A 280 -13.48 -7.84 -4.13
C SER A 280 -12.66 -8.68 -3.15
N GLY A 281 -11.51 -9.19 -3.55
CA GLY A 281 -10.58 -10.01 -2.78
C GLY A 281 -9.25 -9.28 -2.52
N CYS A 282 -8.42 -9.92 -1.72
CA CYS A 282 -7.04 -9.51 -1.48
C CYS A 282 -6.14 -10.72 -1.65
N ASP A 283 -5.04 -10.53 -2.36
CA ASP A 283 -4.04 -11.58 -2.54
C ASP A 283 -2.62 -10.99 -2.56
N VAL A 284 -1.63 -11.85 -2.56
CA VAL A 284 -0.24 -11.47 -2.83
C VAL A 284 -0.01 -11.35 -4.34
N PHE A 285 1.07 -10.66 -4.71
CA PHE A 285 1.55 -10.70 -6.10
C PHE A 285 2.52 -11.86 -6.28
N GLY A 286 2.55 -12.41 -7.50
CA GLY A 286 3.52 -13.45 -7.88
C GLY A 286 2.92 -14.82 -8.18
N ASP A 287 1.60 -14.98 -8.17
CA ASP A 287 0.96 -16.27 -8.43
C ASP A 287 1.42 -16.91 -9.76
N ASP A 288 1.52 -18.24 -9.77
CA ASP A 288 1.86 -19.01 -10.97
C ASP A 288 0.63 -19.29 -11.83
N ASP A 289 0.53 -18.51 -12.91
CA ASP A 289 -0.56 -18.54 -13.87
C ASP A 289 -0.14 -19.18 -15.22
N ARG A 290 1.00 -19.87 -15.27
CA ARG A 290 1.50 -20.50 -16.51
C ARG A 290 0.67 -21.66 -16.99
N GLY A 291 -0.03 -22.32 -16.07
CA GLY A 291 -0.96 -23.41 -16.37
C GLY A 291 -2.37 -22.92 -16.70
N ASP A 292 -2.66 -21.64 -16.52
CA ASP A 292 -4.00 -21.09 -16.64
C ASP A 292 -4.34 -20.72 -18.08
N ALA A 293 -5.64 -20.78 -18.40
CA ALA A 293 -6.14 -20.41 -19.73
C ALA A 293 -5.96 -18.91 -20.04
N ALA A 294 -5.79 -18.07 -19.01
CA ALA A 294 -5.52 -16.65 -19.13
C ALA A 294 -4.45 -16.24 -18.11
N SER A 295 -3.50 -15.39 -18.54
CA SER A 295 -2.54 -14.72 -17.64
C SER A 295 -3.31 -13.92 -16.58
N TRP A 296 -2.73 -13.76 -15.39
CA TRP A 296 -3.17 -12.88 -14.32
C TRP A 296 -3.44 -11.46 -14.82
N GLY A 297 -2.65 -10.97 -15.78
CA GLY A 297 -2.85 -9.66 -16.42
C GLY A 297 -3.81 -9.67 -17.61
N GLY A 298 -4.33 -10.82 -18.01
CA GLY A 298 -5.24 -10.98 -19.15
C GLY A 298 -6.52 -10.18 -18.97
N GLY A 299 -6.78 -9.24 -19.89
CA GLY A 299 -7.94 -8.35 -19.82
C GLY A 299 -7.79 -7.18 -18.84
N LEU A 300 -6.68 -7.10 -18.09
CA LEU A 300 -6.40 -6.03 -17.14
C LEU A 300 -5.48 -4.94 -17.70
N VAL A 301 -5.22 -4.95 -19.00
CA VAL A 301 -4.40 -3.91 -19.63
C VAL A 301 -5.20 -2.62 -19.68
N ASP A 302 -4.76 -1.62 -18.93
CA ASP A 302 -5.33 -0.27 -18.99
C ASP A 302 -4.77 0.51 -20.17
N ALA A 303 -5.62 1.21 -20.93
CA ALA A 303 -5.20 1.96 -22.10
C ALA A 303 -4.24 3.13 -21.79
N GLY A 304 -4.35 3.72 -20.59
CA GLY A 304 -3.39 4.72 -20.08
C GLY A 304 -2.19 4.10 -19.37
N GLY A 305 -2.25 2.79 -19.11
CA GLY A 305 -1.33 2.08 -18.25
C GLY A 305 -1.36 2.58 -16.81
N ASP A 306 -2.55 2.88 -16.31
CA ASP A 306 -2.80 3.44 -15.00
C ASP A 306 -3.33 2.37 -14.04
N TYR A 307 -2.55 2.00 -13.02
CA TYR A 307 -2.88 0.95 -12.07
C TYR A 307 -2.85 1.48 -10.63
N ALA A 308 -3.72 0.91 -9.79
CA ALA A 308 -3.78 1.26 -8.37
C ALA A 308 -4.24 0.07 -7.53
N TRP A 309 -3.64 -0.08 -6.35
CA TRP A 309 -3.97 -1.11 -5.37
C TRP A 309 -4.10 -0.53 -3.97
N ALA A 310 -4.96 -1.12 -3.14
CA ALA A 310 -4.94 -0.90 -1.70
C ALA A 310 -4.03 -1.96 -1.04
N LEU A 311 -3.09 -1.51 -0.21
CA LEU A 311 -2.21 -2.36 0.58
C LEU A 311 -2.85 -2.63 1.94
N TRP A 312 -3.26 -3.87 2.16
CA TRP A 312 -3.83 -4.38 3.38
C TRP A 312 -2.76 -4.99 4.27
N ARG A 313 -2.70 -4.59 5.54
CA ARG A 313 -1.57 -4.89 6.43
C ARG A 313 -2.06 -5.40 7.79
N PRO A 314 -1.47 -6.45 8.36
CA PRO A 314 -2.00 -7.07 9.56
C PRO A 314 -1.60 -6.33 10.83
N TYR A 315 -2.59 -5.87 11.59
CA TYR A 315 -2.41 -5.25 12.89
C TYR A 315 -2.91 -6.15 13.99
N GLN A 316 -2.28 -6.03 15.16
CA GLN A 316 -2.82 -6.57 16.40
C GLN A 316 -2.99 -5.45 17.41
N CYS A 317 -4.06 -5.48 18.19
CA CYS A 317 -4.24 -4.48 19.24
C CYS A 317 -5.17 -4.95 20.36
N CYS A 318 -5.12 -4.25 21.48
CA CYS A 318 -6.07 -4.39 22.56
C CYS A 318 -6.40 -3.03 23.19
N ARG A 319 -7.67 -2.89 23.63
CA ARG A 319 -8.12 -1.69 24.34
C ARG A 319 -7.37 -1.53 25.65
N ARG A 320 -6.88 -0.31 25.93
CA ARG A 320 -6.26 0.03 27.21
C ARG A 320 -7.29 -0.02 28.34
N ARG A 321 -7.06 -0.85 29.36
CA ARG A 321 -7.94 -1.00 30.53
C ARG A 321 -7.27 -0.63 31.88
N GLY A 322 -6.01 -0.21 31.85
CA GLY A 322 -5.24 0.22 33.02
C GLY A 322 -4.12 1.19 32.64
N GLN A 323 -3.42 1.74 33.64
CA GLN A 323 -2.29 2.64 33.42
C GLN A 323 -1.08 1.90 32.85
N TRP A 324 -0.87 0.66 33.31
CA TRP A 324 0.27 -0.15 32.92
C TRP A 324 -0.16 -1.41 32.20
N PHE A 325 0.51 -1.74 31.11
CA PHE A 325 0.39 -3.04 30.46
C PHE A 325 1.28 -4.04 31.19
N LEU A 326 0.76 -5.23 31.45
CA LEU A 326 1.50 -6.31 32.08
C LEU A 326 2.03 -7.28 31.02
N PHE A 327 1.14 -8.03 30.39
CA PHE A 327 1.45 -9.02 29.36
C PHE A 327 0.21 -9.34 28.51
N ASN A 328 0.39 -10.08 27.42
CA ASN A 328 -0.69 -10.68 26.64
C ASN A 328 -0.51 -12.19 26.54
N VAL A 329 -1.62 -12.88 26.31
CA VAL A 329 -1.66 -14.31 26.00
C VAL A 329 -2.42 -14.45 24.69
N ASP A 330 -1.80 -15.05 23.69
CA ASP A 330 -2.40 -15.31 22.39
C ASP A 330 -2.90 -16.76 22.38
N TRP A 331 -4.16 -16.95 22.00
CA TRP A 331 -4.79 -18.28 21.92
C TRP A 331 -4.68 -18.88 20.52
N MET A 332 -4.41 -18.04 19.53
CA MET A 332 -4.23 -18.40 18.13
C MET A 332 -3.04 -17.64 17.55
N ALA A 333 -2.37 -18.26 16.57
CA ALA A 333 -1.37 -17.56 15.78
C ALA A 333 -2.06 -16.50 14.91
N TYR A 334 -1.44 -15.32 14.82
CA TYR A 334 -1.87 -14.25 13.93
C TYR A 334 -0.65 -13.46 13.44
N PRO A 335 -0.56 -13.15 12.14
CA PRO A 335 -1.51 -13.46 11.06
C PRO A 335 -1.64 -14.99 10.81
N PRO A 336 -2.79 -15.46 10.28
CA PRO A 336 -3.07 -16.89 10.10
C PRO A 336 -2.07 -17.59 9.14
#